data_AF-A0AAW1G6T8-F1
#
_entry.id   AF-A0AAW1G6T8-F1
#
_cell.length_a   1.000
_cell.length_b   1.000
_cell.length_c   1.000
_cell.angle_alpha   90.00
_cell.angle_beta   90.00
_cell.angle_gamma   90.00
#
_symmetry.space_group_name_H-M   'P 1'
#
loop_
_entity.id
_entity.type
_entity.pdbx_description
1 polymer ?
#
loop_
_entity_poly.entity_id
_entity_poly.type
_entity_poly.pdbx_seq_one_letter_code
_entity_poly.pdbx_strand_id
1 'polypeptide(L)'
;MPLSTGKRWSKEAKITITVPCPSLIPAYNQHMGGIDLSDMLVHLYKTPAKSRRWYIPLFGCISNSWLVYKRDCVLLNEKPKPLKRLRLAVAHSLMSQQARTQSWQTIDLLSTTSEETPKTLTTTTRCAL
;
A
#
# COMPACT_ATOMS: atom_id res chain seq x y z
N MET A 1 10.89 2.19 -39.31
CA MET A 1 10.96 1.98 -37.84
C MET A 1 12.43 1.92 -37.43
N PRO A 2 12.87 2.67 -36.40
CA PRO A 2 14.23 2.56 -35.91
C PRO A 2 14.48 1.17 -35.31
N LEU A 3 15.57 0.55 -35.74
CA LEU A 3 16.04 -0.73 -35.22
C LEU A 3 17.09 -0.47 -34.16
N SER A 4 17.01 -1.23 -33.08
CA SER A 4 17.97 -1.29 -32.01
C SER A 4 18.59 -2.68 -31.96
N THR A 5 19.62 -2.82 -31.14
CA THR A 5 20.36 -4.07 -31.03
C THR A 5 20.04 -4.73 -29.69
N GLY A 6 19.47 -5.93 -29.72
CA GLY A 6 19.08 -6.70 -28.53
C GLY A 6 19.90 -7.96 -28.35
N LYS A 7 20.13 -8.36 -27.10
CA LYS A 7 20.74 -9.66 -26.76
C LYS A 7 19.66 -10.72 -26.68
N ARG A 8 19.81 -11.82 -27.43
CA ARG A 8 18.88 -12.96 -27.41
C ARG A 8 19.65 -14.26 -27.23
N TRP A 9 19.19 -15.11 -26.32
CA TRP A 9 19.72 -16.46 -26.19
C TRP A 9 19.35 -17.32 -27.41
N SER A 10 20.35 -17.89 -28.09
CA SER A 10 20.12 -18.91 -29.12
C SER A 10 20.27 -20.30 -28.49
N LYS A 11 19.21 -21.12 -28.60
CA LYS A 11 19.24 -22.50 -28.10
C LYS A 11 20.18 -23.39 -28.93
N GLU A 12 20.26 -23.13 -30.23
CA GLU A 12 21.08 -23.88 -31.18
C GLU A 12 22.57 -23.65 -30.92
N ALA A 13 22.97 -22.38 -30.79
CA ALA A 13 24.37 -22.02 -30.57
C ALA A 13 24.76 -22.03 -29.07
N LYS A 14 23.79 -22.19 -28.15
CA LYS A 14 23.95 -22.09 -26.68
C LYS A 14 24.77 -20.86 -26.25
N ILE A 15 24.59 -19.76 -26.97
CA ILE A 15 25.22 -18.47 -26.68
C ILE A 15 24.20 -17.36 -26.82
N THR A 16 24.48 -16.23 -26.16
CA THR A 16 23.73 -15.00 -26.34
C THR A 16 24.20 -14.31 -27.61
N ILE A 17 23.35 -14.31 -28.64
CA ILE A 17 23.59 -13.63 -29.91
C ILE A 17 22.97 -12.24 -29.92
N THR A 18 23.54 -11.37 -30.75
CA THR A 18 23.08 -10.00 -30.93
C THR A 18 22.16 -9.94 -32.14
N VAL A 19 20.90 -9.55 -31.94
CA VAL A 19 19.85 -9.58 -32.97
C VAL A 19 19.25 -8.17 -33.13
N PRO A 20 19.00 -7.71 -34.36
CA PRO A 20 18.25 -6.48 -34.57
C PRO A 20 16.84 -6.63 -34.02
N CYS A 21 16.39 -5.70 -33.18
CA CYS A 21 15.01 -5.65 -32.69
C CYS A 21 14.45 -4.22 -32.79
N PRO A 22 13.13 -4.07 -33.03
CA PRO A 22 12.48 -2.77 -32.99
C PRO A 22 12.79 -2.02 -31.69
N SER A 23 13.18 -0.75 -31.78
CA SER A 23 13.58 0.06 -30.61
C SER A 23 12.48 0.21 -29.54
N LEU A 24 11.22 -0.03 -29.92
CA LEU A 24 10.08 -0.06 -29.01
C LEU A 24 10.19 -1.16 -27.95
N ILE A 25 10.77 -2.31 -28.28
CA ILE A 25 10.88 -3.47 -27.38
C ILE A 25 11.81 -3.19 -26.19
N PRO A 26 13.07 -2.73 -26.38
CA PRO A 26 13.92 -2.40 -25.24
C PRO A 26 13.38 -1.21 -24.47
N ALA A 27 12.76 -0.22 -25.13
CA ALA A 27 12.10 0.88 -24.45
C ALA A 27 10.98 0.35 -23.52
N TYR A 28 10.14 -0.57 -24.00
CA TYR A 28 9.13 -1.23 -23.18
C TYR A 28 9.76 -1.97 -21.99
N ASN A 29 10.73 -2.85 -22.24
CA ASN A 29 11.37 -3.65 -21.20
C ASN A 29 12.09 -2.80 -20.13
N GLN A 30 12.66 -1.65 -20.52
CA GLN A 30 13.31 -0.73 -19.57
C GLN A 30 12.32 -0.14 -18.56
N HIS A 31 11.08 0.13 -18.97
CA HIS A 31 10.07 0.75 -18.11
C HIS A 31 9.22 -0.27 -17.34
N MET A 32 9.16 -1.53 -17.79
CA MET A 32 8.38 -2.59 -17.14
C MET A 32 8.90 -3.01 -15.76
N GLY A 33 10.20 -2.83 -15.49
CA GLY A 33 10.80 -3.26 -14.22
C GLY A 33 10.18 -2.62 -12.95
N GLY A 34 9.47 -1.49 -13.09
CA GLY A 34 8.75 -0.89 -11.97
C GLY A 34 7.54 -1.69 -11.52
N ILE A 35 6.82 -2.33 -12.45
CA ILE A 35 5.63 -3.14 -12.16
C ILE A 35 6.04 -4.43 -11.46
N ASP A 36 7.07 -5.11 -11.98
CA ASP A 36 7.61 -6.34 -11.39
C ASP A 36 8.14 -6.10 -9.96
N LEU A 37 8.81 -4.97 -9.73
CA LEU A 37 9.27 -4.58 -8.40
C LEU A 37 8.10 -4.38 -7.43
N SER A 38 7.03 -3.71 -7.88
CA SER A 38 5.82 -3.52 -7.08
C SER A 38 5.19 -4.86 -6.72
N ASP A 39 4.99 -5.75 -7.69
CA ASP A 39 4.39 -7.08 -7.47
C ASP A 39 5.23 -7.92 -6.48
N MET A 40 6.55 -7.93 -6.67
CA MET A 40 7.48 -8.59 -5.76
C MET A 40 7.38 -8.03 -4.32
N LEU A 41 7.31 -6.71 -4.15
CA LEU A 41 7.18 -6.09 -2.82
C LEU A 41 5.84 -6.39 -2.16
N VAL A 42 4.75 -6.44 -2.93
CA VAL A 42 3.41 -6.81 -2.43
C VAL A 42 3.41 -8.26 -1.95
N HIS A 43 4.04 -9.16 -2.71
CA HIS A 43 4.16 -10.56 -2.31
C HIS A 43 5.03 -10.73 -1.06
N LEU A 44 6.20 -10.09 -1.00
CA LEU A 44 7.16 -10.20 0.09
C LEU A 44 6.64 -9.65 1.42
N TYR A 45 5.89 -8.54 1.37
CA TYR A 45 5.34 -7.87 2.56
C TYR A 45 3.82 -8.03 2.69
N LYS A 46 3.32 -9.18 2.22
CA LYS A 46 1.90 -9.53 2.30
C LYS A 46 1.45 -9.60 3.76
N THR A 47 0.38 -8.88 4.08
CA THR A 47 -0.25 -8.96 5.40
C THR A 47 -0.93 -10.33 5.54
N PRO A 48 -0.63 -11.13 6.59
CA PRO A 48 -1.25 -12.42 6.80
C PRO A 48 -2.67 -12.26 7.35
N ALA A 49 -3.57 -11.72 6.53
CA ALA A 49 -4.99 -11.59 6.84
C ALA A 49 -5.77 -12.57 5.95
N LYS A 50 -6.26 -13.67 6.53
CA LYS A 50 -7.22 -14.55 5.86
C LYS A 50 -8.60 -13.92 5.97
N SER A 51 -8.95 -13.10 4.99
CA SER A 51 -10.27 -12.48 4.92
C SER A 51 -10.92 -12.76 3.57
N ARG A 52 -12.24 -12.97 3.57
CA ARG A 52 -13.07 -12.99 2.35
C ARG A 52 -13.27 -11.59 1.76
N ARG A 53 -12.76 -10.55 2.44
CA ARG A 53 -12.88 -9.14 2.02
C ARG A 53 -11.92 -8.87 0.86
N TRP A 54 -12.49 -8.60 -0.30
CA TRP A 54 -11.78 -8.36 -1.57
C TRP A 54 -10.80 -7.16 -1.54
N TYR A 55 -10.95 -6.24 -0.58
CA TYR A 55 -10.14 -5.03 -0.47
C TYR A 55 -8.86 -5.21 0.36
N ILE A 56 -8.69 -6.32 1.08
CA ILE A 56 -7.49 -6.56 1.90
C ILE A 56 -6.18 -6.55 1.08
N PRO A 57 -6.13 -7.05 -0.16
CA PRO A 57 -4.99 -6.86 -1.05
C PRO A 57 -4.63 -5.39 -1.30
N LEU A 58 -5.56 -4.44 -1.17
CA LEU A 58 -5.28 -3.01 -1.34
C LEU A 58 -4.33 -2.46 -0.26
N PHE A 59 -4.12 -3.15 0.86
CA PHE A 59 -3.06 -2.79 1.80
C PHE A 59 -1.65 -2.92 1.19
N GLY A 60 -1.51 -3.53 0.00
CA GLY A 60 -0.31 -3.46 -0.83
C GLY A 60 0.09 -2.03 -1.22
N CYS A 61 -0.82 -1.06 -1.13
CA CYS A 61 -0.54 0.35 -1.38
C CYS A 61 0.62 0.90 -0.54
N ILE A 62 0.86 0.38 0.67
CA ILE A 62 1.97 0.85 1.53
C ILE A 62 3.34 0.58 0.87
N SER A 63 3.47 -0.54 0.15
CA SER A 63 4.69 -0.84 -0.61
C SER A 63 4.88 0.16 -1.77
N ASN A 64 3.79 0.58 -2.41
CA ASN A 64 3.82 1.58 -3.47
C ASN A 64 4.15 2.98 -2.93
N SER A 65 3.58 3.36 -1.78
CA SER A 65 3.92 4.61 -1.09
C SER A 65 5.41 4.68 -0.76
N TRP A 66 6.02 3.56 -0.38
CA TRP A 66 7.45 3.51 -0.10
C TRP A 66 8.31 3.73 -1.35
N LEU A 67 7.90 3.25 -2.53
CA LEU A 67 8.62 3.50 -3.78
C LEU A 67 8.62 4.99 -4.14
N VAL A 68 7.49 5.68 -3.92
CA VAL A 68 7.37 7.13 -4.10
C VAL A 68 8.27 7.85 -3.09
N TYR A 69 8.14 7.53 -1.80
CA TYR A 69 8.99 8.07 -0.74
C TYR A 69 10.49 7.88 -1.03
N LYS A 70 10.88 6.73 -1.59
CA LYS A 70 12.27 6.45 -1.95
C LYS A 70 12.77 7.39 -3.06
N ARG A 71 11.93 7.69 -4.06
CA ARG A 71 12.24 8.67 -5.10
C ARG A 71 12.39 10.06 -4.50
N ASP A 72 11.48 10.45 -3.61
CA ASP A 72 11.51 11.77 -2.96
C ASP A 72 12.77 11.94 -2.08
N CYS A 73 13.15 10.91 -1.32
CA CYS A 73 14.41 10.93 -0.55
C CYS A 73 15.63 11.13 -1.44
N VAL A 74 15.67 10.51 -2.63
CA VAL A 74 16.78 10.70 -3.59
C VAL A 74 16.81 12.15 -4.07
N LEU A 75 15.65 12.76 -4.35
CA LEU A 75 15.56 14.18 -4.74
C LEU A 75 15.97 15.13 -3.61
N LEU A 76 15.64 14.79 -2.36
CA LEU A 76 16.00 15.56 -1.16
C LEU A 76 17.42 15.24 -0.64
N ASN A 77 18.17 14.37 -1.34
CA ASN A 77 19.49 13.93 -0.95
C ASN A 77 19.55 13.28 0.46
N GLU A 78 18.45 12.66 0.87
CA GLU A 78 18.30 11.94 2.13
C GLU A 78 18.41 10.43 1.94
N LYS A 79 18.86 9.72 2.97
CA LYS A 79 18.90 8.26 2.95
C LYS A 79 17.49 7.69 3.22
N PRO A 80 16.88 6.97 2.27
CA PRO A 80 15.54 6.42 2.47
C PRO A 80 15.53 5.34 3.56
N LYS A 81 14.53 5.38 4.42
CA LYS A 81 14.29 4.33 5.41
C LYS A 81 13.93 3.01 4.72
N PRO A 82 14.35 1.84 5.23
CA PRO A 82 13.94 0.55 4.69
C PRO A 82 12.43 0.33 4.85
N LEU A 83 11.81 -0.38 3.91
CA LEU A 83 10.36 -0.59 3.83
C LEU A 83 9.75 -1.09 5.15
N LYS A 84 10.41 -2.04 5.82
CA LYS A 84 9.95 -2.55 7.13
C LYS A 84 9.84 -1.44 8.19
N ARG A 85 10.82 -0.53 8.26
CA ARG A 85 10.80 0.59 9.22
C ARG A 85 9.73 1.61 8.87
N LEU A 86 9.53 1.88 7.58
CA LEU A 86 8.44 2.77 7.14
C LEU A 86 7.07 2.18 7.53
N ARG A 87 6.85 0.89 7.30
CA ARG A 87 5.60 0.21 7.71
C ARG A 87 5.34 0.30 9.22
N LEU A 88 6.38 0.09 10.04
CA LEU A 88 6.28 0.24 11.48
C LEU A 88 5.94 1.67 11.88
N ALA A 89 6.62 2.67 11.30
CA ALA A 89 6.35 4.07 11.56
C ALA A 89 4.90 4.45 11.21
N VAL A 90 4.41 4.01 10.05
CA VAL A 90 3.01 4.21 9.63
C VAL A 90 2.05 3.56 10.62
N ALA A 91 2.32 2.32 11.06
CA ALA A 91 1.48 1.64 12.05
C ALA A 91 1.44 2.40 13.38
N HIS A 92 2.58 2.82 13.91
CA HIS A 92 2.66 3.61 15.14
C HIS A 92 1.90 4.94 15.02
N SER A 93 2.09 5.66 13.92
CA SER A 93 1.37 6.91 13.66
C SER A 93 -0.14 6.68 13.62
N LEU A 94 -0.62 5.65 12.91
CA LEU A 94 -2.05 5.34 12.85
C LEU A 94 -2.63 4.94 14.21
N MET A 95 -1.90 4.14 15.00
CA MET A 95 -2.33 3.74 16.34
C MET A 95 -2.43 4.96 17.29
N SER A 96 -1.46 5.88 17.21
CA SER A 96 -1.49 7.10 18.03
C SER A 96 -2.68 8.02 17.68
N GLN A 97 -3.07 8.07 16.41
CA GLN A 97 -4.25 8.83 15.97
C GLN A 97 -5.55 8.14 16.41
N GLN A 98 -5.63 6.81 16.36
CA GLN A 98 -6.81 6.08 16.80
C GLN A 98 -7.10 6.30 18.30
N ALA A 99 -6.06 6.32 19.14
CA ALA A 99 -6.21 6.63 20.56
C ALA A 99 -6.76 8.05 20.80
N ARG A 100 -6.37 9.02 19.96
CA ARG A 100 -6.90 10.38 19.98
C ARG A 100 -8.35 10.43 19.49
N THR A 101 -8.73 9.68 18.46
CA THR A 101 -10.12 9.64 17.99
C THR A 101 -11.05 9.01 19.02
N GLN A 102 -10.61 7.95 19.71
CA GLN A 102 -11.38 7.36 20.80
C GLN A 102 -11.49 8.28 22.02
N SER A 103 -10.50 9.15 22.30
CA SER A 103 -10.65 10.15 23.36
C SER A 103 -11.74 11.16 23.04
N TRP A 104 -11.85 11.61 21.78
CA TRP A 104 -12.95 12.49 21.35
C TRP A 104 -14.31 11.80 21.41
N GLN A 105 -14.41 10.55 20.95
CA GLN A 105 -15.64 9.76 21.07
C GLN A 105 -16.06 9.54 22.53
N THR A 106 -15.09 9.33 23.43
CA THR A 106 -15.34 9.19 24.87
C THR A 106 -15.82 10.51 25.48
N ILE A 107 -15.26 11.65 25.08
CA ILE A 107 -15.71 12.98 25.53
C ILE A 107 -17.14 13.25 25.05
N ASP A 108 -17.46 12.93 23.79
CA ASP A 108 -18.80 13.11 23.23
C ASP A 108 -19.83 12.22 23.95
N LEU A 109 -19.48 10.97 24.30
CA LEU A 109 -20.32 10.10 25.13
C LEU A 109 -20.48 10.64 26.56
N LEU A 110 -19.42 11.15 27.19
CA LEU A 110 -19.55 11.74 28.54
C LEU A 110 -20.42 13.00 28.54
N SER A 111 -20.31 13.83 27.49
CA SER A 111 -21.13 15.04 27.34
C SER A 111 -22.62 14.70 27.18
N THR A 112 -22.95 13.67 26.41
CA THR A 112 -24.34 13.19 26.23
C THR A 112 -24.91 12.53 27.47
N THR A 113 -24.09 11.91 28.33
CA THR A 113 -24.56 11.36 29.63
C THR A 113 -24.78 12.42 30.71
N SER A 114 -24.32 13.66 30.51
CA SER A 114 -24.46 14.73 31.51
C SER A 114 -25.70 15.62 31.33
N GLU A 115 -26.55 15.34 30.33
CA GLU A 115 -27.72 16.16 29.99
C GLU A 115 -29.07 15.41 30.06
N GLU A 116 -29.19 14.37 30.90
CA GLU A 116 -30.50 13.78 31.26
C GLU A 116 -30.90 14.12 32.70
N THR A 117 -31.59 15.26 32.86
CA THR A 117 -32.54 15.45 33.96
C THR A 117 -33.85 14.70 33.66
N PRO A 118 -34.50 14.05 34.64
CA PRO A 118 -35.55 13.07 34.40
C PRO A 118 -36.88 13.73 34.02
N LYS A 119 -37.48 13.32 32.90
CA LYS A 119 -38.90 13.53 32.62
C LYS A 119 -39.57 12.21 32.20
N THR A 120 -40.23 11.63 33.20
CA THR A 120 -41.46 10.82 33.14
C THR A 120 -41.62 9.78 32.02
N LEU A 121 -41.65 8.51 32.48
CA LEU A 121 -42.31 7.32 31.91
C LEU A 121 -43.36 7.61 30.81
N THR A 122 -43.14 7.04 29.62
CA THR A 122 -44.19 6.32 28.88
C THR A 122 -43.58 5.22 28.00
N THR A 123 -44.03 4.00 28.26
CA THR A 123 -44.03 2.78 27.44
C THR A 123 -44.12 3.01 25.93
N THR A 124 -43.29 2.32 25.13
CA THR A 124 -43.73 1.56 23.92
C THR A 124 -42.62 0.65 23.41
N THR A 125 -42.92 -0.63 23.43
CA THR A 125 -42.25 -1.77 22.78
C THR A 125 -42.11 -1.63 21.27
N ARG A 126 -40.95 -1.96 20.68
CA ARG A 126 -40.92 -2.87 19.53
C ARG A 126 -39.56 -3.55 19.29
N CYS A 127 -39.71 -4.80 18.87
CA CYS A 127 -38.78 -5.91 18.76
C CYS A 127 -37.64 -5.77 17.74
N ALA A 128 -36.61 -6.56 18.01
CA ALA A 128 -35.55 -6.97 17.12
C ALA A 128 -36.08 -7.72 15.87
N LEU A 129 -35.41 -7.45 14.74
CA LEU A 129 -35.14 -8.38 13.64
C LEU A 129 -33.70 -8.13 13.16
#